data_AF-A0A7Y2H7X2-F1
#
_entry.id   AF-A0A7Y2H7X2-F1
#
_cell.length_a   1.000
_cell.length_b   1.000
_cell.length_c   1.000
_cell.angle_alpha   90.00
_cell.angle_beta   90.00
_cell.angle_gamma   90.00
#
_symmetry.space_group_name_H-M   'P 1'
#
loop_
_entity.id
_entity.type
_entity.pdbx_description
1 polymer ?
#
loop_
_entity_poly.entity_id
_entity_poly.type
_entity_poly.pdbx_seq_one_letter_code
_entity_poly.pdbx_strand_id
1 'polypeptide(L)'
;MINNIRNIIFDLGGVLIDWQPSAVYKTIFDTSEEVDWFLDNICTMEWNVIQDAGRSLKEATEVLQKQHPDWHDEIAAFYGRWTEMLV
;
A
#
# COMPACT_ATOMS: atom_id res chain seq x y z
N MET A 1 -0.73 -22.76 -33.64
CA MET A 1 -1.45 -23.39 -32.52
C MET A 1 -1.02 -22.69 -31.25
N ILE A 2 -1.96 -22.13 -30.47
CA ILE A 2 -1.63 -21.54 -29.18
C ILE A 2 -1.37 -22.69 -28.21
N ASN A 3 -0.15 -22.74 -27.67
CA ASN A 3 0.27 -23.70 -26.66
C ASN A 3 -0.63 -23.62 -25.42
N ASN A 4 -0.83 -24.77 -24.77
CA ASN A 4 -1.64 -24.94 -23.56
C ASN A 4 -1.12 -24.04 -22.41
N ILE A 5 -1.67 -22.83 -22.25
CA ILE A 5 -1.40 -21.94 -21.11
C ILE A 5 -2.08 -22.56 -19.90
N ARG A 6 -1.31 -22.87 -18.86
CA ARG A 6 -1.82 -23.52 -17.64
C ARG A 6 -2.22 -22.55 -16.54
N ASN A 7 -1.46 -21.47 -16.38
CA ASN A 7 -1.67 -20.47 -15.34
C ASN A 7 -1.50 -19.07 -15.94
N ILE A 8 -2.33 -18.14 -15.49
CA ILE A 8 -2.22 -16.71 -15.80
C ILE A 8 -2.26 -15.98 -14.46
N ILE A 9 -1.31 -15.08 -14.26
CA ILE A 9 -1.18 -14.28 -13.04
C ILE A 9 -1.28 -12.82 -13.47
N PHE A 10 -2.12 -12.07 -12.77
CA PHE A 10 -2.25 -10.63 -12.92
C PHE A 10 -1.99 -9.98 -11.58
N ASP A 11 -1.45 -8.78 -11.63
CA ASP A 11 -1.54 -7.85 -10.51
C ASP A 11 -3.00 -7.39 -10.34
N LEU A 12 -3.36 -6.95 -9.14
CA LEU A 12 -4.73 -6.53 -8.79
C LEU A 12 -4.91 -5.03 -8.93
N GLY A 13 -4.12 -4.25 -8.20
CA GLY A 13 -4.26 -2.79 -8.09
C GLY A 13 -3.66 -2.07 -9.30
N GLY A 14 -4.42 -1.18 -9.93
CA GLY A 14 -3.99 -0.48 -11.15
C GLY A 14 -3.95 -1.37 -12.41
N VAL A 15 -4.38 -2.63 -12.30
CA VAL A 15 -4.51 -3.58 -13.43
C VAL A 15 -5.94 -4.08 -13.58
N LEU A 16 -6.51 -4.69 -12.53
CA LEU A 16 -7.88 -5.22 -12.56
C LEU A 16 -8.87 -4.31 -11.84
N ILE A 17 -8.43 -3.57 -10.82
CA ILE A 17 -9.24 -2.67 -10.00
C ILE A 17 -8.40 -1.41 -9.70
N ASP A 18 -9.03 -0.24 -9.63
CA ASP A 18 -8.33 0.96 -9.20
C ASP A 18 -7.92 0.83 -7.74
N TRP A 19 -6.71 1.29 -7.43
CA TRP A 19 -6.15 1.25 -6.10
C TRP A 19 -5.68 2.66 -5.72
N GLN A 20 -6.34 3.26 -4.73
CA GLN A 20 -6.11 4.64 -4.30
C GLN A 20 -5.88 4.71 -2.78
N PRO A 21 -4.62 4.61 -2.30
CA PRO A 21 -4.28 4.73 -0.87
C PRO A 21 -4.81 6.01 -0.22
N SER A 22 -4.84 7.11 -0.97
CA SER A 22 -5.33 8.40 -0.49
C SER A 22 -6.79 8.35 -0.03
N ALA A 23 -7.61 7.40 -0.48
CA ALA A 23 -8.98 7.22 -0.01
C ALA A 23 -9.04 6.91 1.50
N VAL A 24 -8.11 6.09 2.00
CA VAL A 24 -7.97 5.79 3.43
C VAL A 24 -7.44 7.00 4.19
N TYR A 25 -6.37 7.62 3.70
CA TYR A 25 -5.68 8.68 4.43
C TYR A 25 -6.46 9.99 4.50
N LYS A 26 -7.36 10.27 3.55
CA LYS A 26 -8.34 11.37 3.67
C LYS A 26 -9.32 11.22 4.84
N THR A 27 -9.40 10.04 5.45
CA THR A 27 -10.18 9.81 6.69
C THR A 27 -9.34 9.91 7.96
N ILE A 28 -8.03 10.05 7.82
CA ILE A 28 -7.04 10.06 8.91
C ILE A 28 -6.50 11.47 9.10
N PHE A 29 -6.17 12.16 8.00
CA PHE A 29 -5.63 13.51 8.01
C PHE A 29 -6.68 14.55 7.62
N ASP A 30 -6.47 15.78 8.10
CA ASP A 30 -7.40 16.90 7.87
C ASP A 30 -7.21 17.53 6.49
N THR A 31 -6.01 17.46 5.92
CA THR A 31 -5.67 18.12 4.64
C THR A 31 -5.13 17.15 3.60
N SER A 32 -5.33 17.49 2.32
CA SER A 32 -4.72 16.77 1.19
C SER A 32 -3.20 16.79 1.24
N GLU A 33 -2.64 17.91 1.69
CA GLU A 33 -1.20 18.13 1.78
C GLU A 33 -0.55 17.18 2.79
N GLU A 34 -1.22 16.88 3.91
CA GLU A 34 -0.78 15.88 4.88
C GLU A 34 -0.86 14.46 4.32
N VAL A 35 -1.93 14.14 3.58
CA VAL A 35 -2.08 12.84 2.90
C VAL A 35 -0.94 12.63 1.90
N ASP A 36 -0.71 13.62 1.04
CA ASP A 36 0.31 13.56 0.00
C ASP A 36 1.70 13.48 0.64
N TRP A 37 1.99 14.33 1.65
CA TRP A 37 3.27 14.27 2.36
C TRP A 37 3.51 12.90 3.00
N PHE A 38 2.50 12.33 3.65
CA PHE A 38 2.61 11.02 4.30
C PHE A 38 2.90 9.90 3.28
N LEU A 39 2.17 9.89 2.17
CA LEU A 39 2.34 8.89 1.11
C LEU A 39 3.66 9.09 0.34
N ASP A 40 4.18 10.32 0.24
CA ASP A 40 5.44 10.60 -0.46
C ASP A 40 6.68 10.37 0.42
N ASN A 41 6.54 10.40 1.76
CA ASN A 41 7.69 10.37 2.67
C ASN A 41 7.73 9.14 3.60
N ILE A 42 6.58 8.53 3.90
CA ILE A 42 6.49 7.42 4.87
C ILE A 42 6.05 6.14 4.16
N CYS A 43 4.79 6.05 3.75
CA CYS A 43 4.25 4.88 3.04
C CYS A 43 4.42 5.01 1.53
N THR A 44 5.67 5.14 1.09
CA THR A 44 5.99 5.41 -0.32
C THR A 44 5.70 4.25 -1.24
N MET A 45 5.51 4.56 -2.53
CA MET A 45 5.33 3.53 -3.56
C MET A 45 6.56 2.61 -3.67
N GLU A 46 7.76 3.15 -3.55
CA GLU A 46 9.00 2.36 -3.52
C GLU A 46 9.00 1.40 -2.34
N TRP A 47 8.55 1.83 -1.17
CA TRP A 47 8.42 0.95 0.00
C TRP A 47 7.33 -0.11 -0.21
N ASN A 48 6.21 0.22 -0.86
CA ASN A 48 5.12 -0.72 -1.12
C ASN A 48 5.56 -1.86 -2.06
N VAL A 49 6.29 -1.55 -3.14
CA VAL A 49 6.72 -2.53 -4.16
C VAL A 49 7.71 -3.58 -3.62
N ILE A 50 8.43 -3.30 -2.52
CA ILE A 50 9.36 -4.28 -1.93
C ILE A 50 8.62 -5.57 -1.48
N GLN A 51 7.32 -5.49 -1.21
CA GLN A 51 6.52 -6.57 -0.66
C GLN A 51 6.26 -7.61 -1.75
N ASP A 52 6.12 -7.15 -2.99
CA ASP A 52 5.96 -8.00 -4.17
C ASP A 52 7.20 -8.87 -4.42
N ALA A 53 8.37 -8.44 -3.92
CA ALA A 53 9.60 -9.24 -3.94
C ALA A 53 9.66 -10.32 -2.83
N GLY A 54 8.60 -10.45 -2.01
CA GLY A 54 8.43 -11.53 -1.02
C GLY A 54 8.54 -11.10 0.44
N ARG A 55 8.70 -9.80 0.75
CA ARG A 55 8.65 -9.31 2.14
C ARG A 55 7.23 -9.41 2.68
N SER A 56 7.07 -9.98 3.87
CA SER A 56 5.74 -10.09 4.49
C SER A 56 5.18 -8.71 4.87
N LEU A 57 3.86 -8.53 4.77
CA LEU A 57 3.21 -7.26 5.15
C LEU A 57 3.49 -6.90 6.62
N LYS A 58 3.48 -7.90 7.51
CA LYS A 58 3.81 -7.74 8.93
C LYS A 58 5.21 -7.15 9.12
N GLU A 59 6.21 -7.74 8.45
CA GLU A 59 7.58 -7.24 8.51
C GLU A 59 7.69 -5.84 7.92
N ALA A 60 7.03 -5.58 6.78
CA ALA A 60 7.03 -4.26 6.15
C ALA A 60 6.49 -3.17 7.09
N THR A 61 5.36 -3.43 7.75
CA THR A 61 4.74 -2.56 8.75
C THR A 61 5.64 -2.35 9.96
N GLU A 62 6.14 -3.43 10.59
CA GLU A 62 6.97 -3.32 11.80
C GLU A 62 8.29 -2.57 11.55
N VAL A 63 8.92 -2.78 10.39
CA VAL A 63 10.15 -2.07 10.01
C VAL A 63 9.89 -0.58 9.85
N LEU A 64 8.81 -0.21 9.16
CA LEU A 64 8.50 1.19 8.91
C LEU A 64 8.07 1.91 10.19
N GLN A 65 7.27 1.27 11.05
CA GLN A 65 6.89 1.81 12.37
C GLN A 65 8.11 2.06 13.28
N LYS A 66 9.14 1.21 13.21
CA LYS A 66 10.38 1.43 13.96
C LYS A 66 11.17 2.63 13.45
N GLN A 67 11.11 2.91 12.14
CA GLN A 67 11.77 4.08 11.53
C GLN A 67 11.00 5.37 11.80
N HIS A 68 9.66 5.27 11.91
CA HIS A 68 8.74 6.38 12.02
C HIS A 68 7.75 6.15 13.18
N PRO A 69 8.22 6.19 14.44
CA PRO A 69 7.40 5.82 15.61
C PRO A 69 6.23 6.78 15.84
N ASP A 70 6.34 8.04 15.43
CA ASP A 70 5.26 9.03 15.56
C ASP A 70 4.08 8.76 14.62
N TRP A 71 4.28 7.90 13.61
CA TRP A 71 3.31 7.55 12.56
C TRP A 71 2.80 6.11 12.69
N HIS A 72 2.89 5.55 13.90
CA HIS A 72 2.71 4.12 14.13
C HIS A 72 1.35 3.61 13.62
N ASP A 73 0.27 4.31 13.94
CA ASP A 73 -1.09 3.87 13.63
C ASP A 73 -1.47 4.15 12.17
N GLU A 74 -0.96 5.23 11.61
CA GLU A 74 -1.10 5.58 10.19
C GLU A 74 -0.41 4.55 9.31
N ILE A 75 0.80 4.11 9.68
CA ILE A 75 1.51 3.03 8.97
C ILE A 75 0.73 1.70 9.07
N ALA A 76 0.15 1.40 10.24
CA ALA A 76 -0.67 0.20 10.40
C ALA A 76 -1.92 0.24 9.49
N ALA A 77 -2.48 1.42 9.26
CA ALA A 77 -3.65 1.61 8.41
C ALA A 77 -3.39 1.20 6.95
N PHE A 78 -2.17 1.36 6.42
CA PHE A 78 -1.86 1.07 5.01
C PHE A 78 -2.30 -0.34 4.59
N TYR A 79 -1.86 -1.37 5.33
CA TYR A 79 -2.28 -2.76 5.09
C TYR A 79 -3.47 -3.19 5.96
N GLY A 80 -3.75 -2.52 7.08
CA GLY A 80 -4.92 -2.82 7.90
C GLY A 80 -6.25 -2.47 7.22
N ARG A 81 -6.24 -1.47 6.32
CA ARG A 81 -7.43 -0.93 5.63
C ARG A 81 -7.33 -1.01 4.11
N TRP A 82 -6.44 -1.85 3.56
CA TRP A 82 -6.14 -1.89 2.12
C TRP A 82 -7.36 -2.12 1.22
N THR A 83 -8.37 -2.84 1.71
CA THR A 83 -9.62 -3.09 0.96
C THR A 83 -10.42 -1.82 0.71
N GLU A 84 -10.29 -0.80 1.57
CA GLU A 84 -10.93 0.52 1.38
C GLU A 84 -10.21 1.37 0.32
N MET A 85 -9.01 0.95 -0.11
CA MET A 85 -8.27 1.59 -1.20
C MET A 85 -8.72 1.09 -2.58
N LEU A 86 -9.45 -0.03 -2.63
CA LEU A 86 -10.01 -0.59 -3.87
C LEU A 86 -11.25 0.21 -4.24
N VAL A 87 -11.21 0.90 -5.38
CA VAL A 87 -12.24 1.83 -5.84
C VAL A 87 -12.71 1.53 -7.26
#